data_AF-A0A967WB75-F1
#
_entry.id   AF-A0A967WB75-F1
#
_cell.length_a   1.000
_cell.length_b   1.000
_cell.length_c   1.000
_cell.angle_alpha   90.00
_cell.angle_beta   90.00
_cell.angle_gamma   90.00
#
_symmetry.space_group_name_H-M   'P 1'
#
loop_
_entity.id
_entity.type
_entity.pdbx_description
1 polymer ?
#
loop_
_entity_poly.entity_id
_entity_poly.type
_entity_poly.pdbx_seq_one_letter_code
_entity_poly.pdbx_strand_id
1 'polypeptide(L)' 'TKPIVFVTNEFSGCVDAVEMAEAVAGGADALRLNPFVACYINVTTGLRHNQEALQKLLYMAD' A
#
# COMPACT_ATOMS: atom_id res chain seq x y z
N THR A 1 -14.72 -11.35 -5.43
CA THR A 1 -13.85 -11.61 -4.25
C THR A 1 -13.90 -10.41 -3.33
N LYS A 2 -13.52 -10.55 -2.05
CA LYS A 2 -13.50 -9.42 -1.10
C LYS A 2 -12.20 -8.61 -1.28
N PRO A 3 -12.24 -7.27 -1.17
CA PRO A 3 -11.02 -6.45 -1.15
C PRO A 3 -10.12 -6.81 0.05
N ILE A 4 -8.80 -6.60 -0.10
CA ILE A 4 -7.81 -6.87 0.93
C ILE A 4 -7.32 -5.55 1.51
N VAL A 5 -7.40 -5.42 2.84
CA VAL A 5 -6.73 -4.33 3.56
C VAL A 5 -5.50 -4.93 4.21
N PHE A 6 -4.32 -4.37 3.92
CA PHE A 6 -3.07 -4.83 4.49
C PHE A 6 -2.46 -3.76 5.40
N VAL A 7 -1.67 -4.23 6.36
CA VAL A 7 -0.88 -3.41 7.28
C VAL A 7 0.54 -3.94 7.29
N THR A 8 1.51 -3.05 7.27
CA THR A 8 2.93 -3.38 7.30
C THR A 8 3.62 -2.51 8.34
N ASN A 9 4.65 -3.04 8.98
CA ASN A 9 5.47 -2.27 9.90
C ASN A 9 6.36 -1.30 9.12
N GLU A 10 7.18 -1.83 8.22
CA GLU A 10 8.17 -1.08 7.45
C GLU A 10 7.66 -0.70 6.05
N PHE A 11 8.33 0.25 5.40
CA PHE A 11 8.03 0.66 4.02
C PHE A 11 8.26 -0.47 3.01
N SER A 12 9.35 -1.24 3.15
CA SER A 12 9.67 -2.39 2.30
C SER A 12 8.50 -3.38 2.19
N GLY A 13 7.88 -3.74 3.31
CA GLY A 13 6.73 -4.63 3.29
C GLY A 13 5.52 -4.06 2.55
N CYS A 14 5.37 -2.73 2.46
CA CYS A 14 4.33 -2.11 1.63
C CYS A 14 4.61 -2.31 0.13
N VAL A 15 5.88 -2.19 -0.26
CA VAL A 15 6.31 -2.46 -1.64
C VAL A 15 6.06 -3.92 -1.99
N ASP A 16 6.52 -4.85 -1.14
CA ASP A 16 6.30 -6.29 -1.34
C ASP A 16 4.81 -6.64 -1.48
N ALA A 17 3.95 -6.03 -0.64
CA ALA A 17 2.50 -6.25 -0.69
C ALA A 17 1.88 -5.77 -1.99
N VAL A 18 2.35 -4.65 -2.53
CA VAL A 18 1.90 -4.13 -3.83
C VAL A 18 2.41 -5.02 -4.96
N GLU A 19 3.69 -5.42 -4.97
CA GLU A 19 4.24 -6.32 -5.99
C GLU A 19 3.47 -7.66 -6.05
N MET A 20 3.11 -8.22 -4.90
CA MET A 20 2.26 -9.41 -4.83
C MET A 20 0.86 -9.16 -5.42
N ALA A 21 0.26 -7.99 -5.17
CA ALA A 21 -1.04 -7.63 -5.73
C ALA A 21 -0.97 -7.41 -7.25
N GLU A 22 0.10 -6.78 -7.74
CA GLU A 22 0.35 -6.58 -9.17
C GLU A 22 0.51 -7.91 -9.89
N ALA A 23 1.25 -8.86 -9.31
CA ALA A 23 1.40 -10.20 -9.87
C ALA A 23 0.05 -10.92 -10.04
N VAL A 24 -0.89 -10.74 -9.10
CA VAL A 24 -2.25 -11.28 -9.19
C VAL A 24 -3.11 -10.50 -10.19
N ALA A 25 -2.93 -9.17 -10.28
CA ALA A 25 -3.68 -8.31 -11.21
C ALA A 25 -3.27 -8.51 -12.68
N GLY A 26 -2.08 -9.06 -12.93
CA GLY A 26 -1.47 -9.13 -14.26
C GLY A 26 -0.61 -7.90 -14.60
N GLY A 27 -0.18 -7.14 -13.59
CA GLY A 27 0.74 -6.00 -13.70
C GLY A 27 0.26 -4.75 -12.97
N ALA A 28 1.18 -3.78 -12.84
CA ALA A 28 0.94 -2.49 -12.19
C ALA A 28 -0.23 -1.71 -12.81
N ASP A 29 -0.29 -1.63 -14.15
CA ASP A 29 -1.35 -0.89 -14.85
C ASP A 29 -2.74 -1.52 -14.63
N ALA A 30 -2.81 -2.85 -14.57
CA ALA A 30 -4.05 -3.56 -14.30
C ALA A 30 -4.53 -3.32 -12.86
N LEU A 31 -3.60 -3.33 -11.90
CA LEU A 31 -3.91 -3.01 -10.50
C LEU A 31 -4.34 -1.54 -10.34
N ARG A 32 -3.67 -0.60 -11.01
CA ARG A 32 -4.02 0.83 -10.98
C ARG A 32 -5.41 1.10 -11.57
N LEU A 33 -5.79 0.38 -12.63
CA LEU A 33 -7.11 0.52 -13.26
C LEU A 33 -8.24 -0.06 -12.41
N ASN A 34 -8.00 -1.20 -11.74
CA ASN A 34 -9.00 -1.90 -10.92
C ASN A 34 -8.41 -2.37 -9.57
N PRO A 35 -8.16 -1.45 -8.63
CA PRO A 35 -7.51 -1.77 -7.37
C PRO A 35 -8.43 -2.65 -6.50
N PHE A 36 -7.85 -3.72 -5.93
CA PHE A 36 -8.52 -4.61 -4.98
C PHE A 36 -7.81 -4.71 -3.63
N VAL A 37 -6.73 -3.94 -3.44
CA VAL A 37 -5.96 -3.85 -2.20
C VAL A 37 -5.91 -2.41 -1.69
N ALA A 38 -5.82 -2.23 -0.37
CA ALA A 38 -5.61 -0.92 0.26
C ALA A 38 -4.62 -1.03 1.43
N CYS A 39 -3.69 -0.06 1.52
CA CYS A 39 -2.75 0.04 2.63
C CYS A 39 -3.39 0.80 3.80
N TYR A 40 -3.43 0.18 4.97
CA TYR A 40 -3.78 0.87 6.22
C TYR A 40 -2.52 1.50 6.84
N ILE A 41 -2.36 2.80 6.63
CA ILE A 41 -1.20 3.56 7.12
C ILE A 41 -1.44 3.97 8.58
N ASN A 42 -0.69 3.35 9.50
CA ASN A 42 -0.67 3.73 10.91
C ASN A 42 0.24 4.93 11.16
N VAL A 43 -0.30 5.96 11.82
CA VAL A 43 0.50 7.06 12.39
C VAL A 43 0.59 6.89 13.90
N THR A 44 1.79 7.07 14.45
CA THR A 44 2.07 6.86 15.88
C THR A 44 1.66 8.05 16.76
N THR A 45 1.46 9.23 16.15
CA THR A 45 1.14 10.48 16.86
C THR A 45 0.10 11.30 16.09
N GLY A 46 -0.77 12.00 16.81
CA GLY A 46 -1.77 12.87 16.20
C GLY A 46 -1.14 14.00 15.37
N LEU A 47 -1.75 14.29 14.22
CA LEU A 47 -1.36 15.37 13.29
C LEU A 47 0.08 15.28 12.75
N ARG A 48 0.77 14.14 12.89
CA ARG A 48 2.14 13.96 12.41
C ARG A 48 2.35 12.58 11.81
N HIS A 49 2.70 12.57 10.53
CA HIS A 49 3.22 11.38 9.87
C HIS A 49 4.70 11.21 10.24
N ASN A 50 5.09 9.98 10.60
CA ASN A 50 6.49 9.60 10.63
C ASN A 50 6.98 9.37 9.19
N GLN A 51 8.29 9.15 9.03
CA GLN A 51 8.91 8.97 7.72
C GLN A 51 8.26 7.81 6.93
N GLU A 52 8.08 6.66 7.57
CA GLU A 52 7.53 5.46 6.91
C GLU A 52 6.08 5.64 6.49
N ALA A 53 5.24 6.27 7.32
CA ALA A 53 3.85 6.54 6.97
C ALA A 53 3.75 7.47 5.76
N LEU A 54 4.63 8.48 5.67
CA LEU A 54 4.68 9.36 4.52
C LEU A 54 5.21 8.66 3.26
N GLN A 55 6.23 7.80 3.39
CA GLN A 55 6.73 6.99 2.28
C GLN A 55 5.65 6.07 1.71
N LYS A 56 4.90 5.36 2.58
CA LYS A 56 3.77 4.53 2.16
C LYS A 56 2.68 5.36 1.49
N LEU A 57 2.38 6.54 2.02
CA LEU A 57 1.36 7.42 1.44
C LEU A 57 1.72 7.84 0.01
N LEU A 58 2.95 8.32 -0.19
CA LEU A 58 3.42 8.78 -1.49
C LEU A 58 3.52 7.62 -2.48
N TYR A 59 4.07 6.48 -2.05
CA TYR A 59 4.16 5.28 -2.89
C TYR A 59 2.79 4.75 -3.34
N MET A 60 1.79 4.73 -2.45
CA MET A 60 0.44 4.27 -2.78
C MET A 60 -0.35 5.28 -3.63
N ALA A 61 0.12 6.52 -3.75
CA ALA A 61 -0.52 7.56 -4.54
C ALA A 61 -0.03 7.60 -6.00
N ASP A 62 1.13 6.99 -6.29
CA ASP A 62 1.71 6.84 -7.63
C ASP A 62 1.09 5.66 -8.41
#